data_AF-A0A7S1HL62-F1
#
_entry.id   AF-A0A7S1HL62-F1
#
_cell.length_a   1.000
_cell.length_b   1.000
_cell.length_c   1.000
_cell.angle_alpha   90.00
_cell.angle_beta   90.00
_cell.angle_gamma   90.00
#
_symmetry.space_group_name_H-M   'P 1'
#
loop_
_entity.id
_entity.type
_entity.pdbx_description
1 polymer ?
#
loop_
_entity_poly.entity_id
_entity_poly.type
_entity_poly.pdbx_seq_one_letter_code
_entity_poly.pdbx_strand_id
1 'polypeptide(L)'
;SEDARVKERSKEEERTAVAESRRWREEAVVREKGRAEALAMERQRHSAILQREHEEEAQRQRLRRLVEHREAVAGAKKRAEVAVAVGEKRQAVKGREGALRAEEAREGSKHRRVMAELREAYKSARHEVVVDMAALRLSRKQLHASKERALLGASVPQATQLAQENAVGMLEKRVHGAKERQRAIEHQMYLEGSV
;
A
#
# COMPACT_ATOMS: atom_id res chain seq x y z
N SER A 1 -117.33 -54.71 -30.07
CA SER A 1 -117.64 -53.56 -29.21
C SER A 1 -116.58 -52.49 -29.45
N GLU A 2 -116.99 -51.26 -29.77
CA GLU A 2 -116.11 -50.11 -29.99
C GLU A 2 -115.23 -49.80 -28.78
N ASP A 3 -115.68 -50.13 -27.57
CA ASP A 3 -114.95 -49.94 -26.30
C ASP A 3 -113.60 -50.68 -26.24
N ALA A 4 -113.50 -51.84 -26.90
CA ALA A 4 -112.26 -52.61 -26.94
C ALA A 4 -111.18 -51.90 -27.78
N ARG A 5 -111.57 -51.27 -28.89
CA ARG A 5 -110.67 -50.52 -29.77
C ARG A 5 -110.22 -49.20 -29.15
N VAL A 6 -111.10 -48.54 -28.39
CA VAL A 6 -110.74 -47.33 -27.63
C VAL A 6 -109.72 -47.63 -26.53
N LYS A 7 -109.91 -48.73 -25.79
CA LYS A 7 -108.95 -49.20 -24.77
C LYS A 7 -107.60 -49.61 -25.36
N GLU A 8 -107.59 -50.18 -26.57
CA GLU A 8 -106.36 -50.57 -27.24
C GLU A 8 -105.57 -49.35 -27.75
N ARG A 9 -106.24 -48.35 -28.34
CA ARG A 9 -105.61 -47.07 -28.72
C ARG A 9 -105.05 -46.31 -27.54
N SER A 10 -105.78 -46.24 -26.43
CA SER A 10 -105.29 -45.58 -25.20
C SER A 10 -104.04 -46.27 -24.63
N LYS A 11 -103.97 -47.61 -24.67
CA LYS A 11 -102.76 -48.35 -24.27
C LYS A 11 -101.59 -48.13 -25.22
N GLU A 12 -101.86 -47.95 -26.50
CA GLU A 12 -100.84 -47.68 -27.50
C GLU A 12 -100.28 -46.26 -27.36
N GLU A 13 -101.14 -45.28 -27.09
CA GLU A 13 -100.76 -43.90 -26.74
C GLU A 13 -99.96 -43.83 -25.43
N GLU A 14 -100.32 -44.62 -24.41
CA GLU A 14 -99.53 -44.73 -23.19
C GLU A 14 -98.14 -45.31 -23.45
N ARG A 15 -98.03 -46.32 -24.33
CA ARG A 15 -96.75 -46.94 -24.69
C ARG A 15 -95.86 -45.97 -25.47
N THR A 16 -96.41 -45.19 -26.40
CA THR A 16 -95.64 -44.18 -27.14
C THR A 16 -95.20 -43.04 -26.21
N ALA A 17 -96.07 -42.55 -25.32
CA ALA A 17 -95.72 -41.53 -24.34
C ALA A 17 -94.60 -41.99 -23.38
N VAL A 18 -94.63 -43.26 -22.93
CA VAL A 18 -93.57 -43.84 -22.10
C VAL A 18 -92.27 -43.98 -22.88
N ALA A 19 -92.32 -44.41 -24.14
CA ALA A 19 -91.14 -44.52 -25.01
C ALA A 19 -90.51 -43.14 -25.30
N GLU A 20 -91.33 -42.12 -25.55
CA GLU A 20 -90.87 -40.75 -25.73
C GLU A 20 -90.27 -40.18 -24.44
N SER A 21 -90.93 -40.36 -23.29
CA SER A 21 -90.38 -39.93 -21.98
C SER A 21 -89.02 -40.59 -21.69
N ARG A 22 -88.86 -41.87 -22.05
CA ARG A 22 -87.59 -42.58 -21.93
C ARG A 22 -86.51 -41.99 -22.83
N ARG A 23 -86.83 -41.71 -24.11
CA ARG A 23 -85.91 -41.04 -25.04
C ARG A 23 -85.47 -39.67 -24.54
N TRP A 24 -86.39 -38.85 -24.04
CA TRP A 24 -86.07 -37.54 -23.47
C TRP A 24 -85.13 -37.64 -22.26
N ARG A 25 -85.32 -38.63 -21.39
CA ARG A 25 -84.41 -38.88 -20.26
C ARG A 25 -83.03 -39.35 -20.72
N GLU A 26 -82.97 -40.27 -21.68
CA GLU A 26 -81.71 -40.76 -22.25
C GLU A 26 -80.94 -39.62 -22.94
N GLU A 27 -81.61 -38.77 -23.71
CA GLU A 27 -81.01 -37.57 -24.30
C GLU A 27 -80.54 -36.55 -23.24
N ALA A 28 -81.30 -36.34 -22.17
CA ALA A 28 -80.91 -35.45 -21.09
C ALA A 28 -79.62 -35.93 -20.39
N VAL A 29 -79.51 -37.24 -20.13
CA VAL A 29 -78.30 -37.86 -19.56
C VAL A 29 -77.11 -37.70 -20.49
N VAL A 30 -77.28 -37.90 -21.81
CA VAL A 30 -76.20 -37.70 -22.79
C VAL A 30 -75.74 -36.24 -22.82
N ARG A 31 -76.67 -35.27 -22.79
CA ARG A 31 -76.34 -33.84 -22.73
C ARG A 31 -75.62 -33.46 -21.43
N GLU A 32 -76.06 -34.00 -20.31
CA GLU A 32 -75.43 -33.75 -19.00
C GLU A 32 -74.01 -34.34 -18.93
N LYS A 33 -73.83 -35.56 -19.45
CA LYS A 33 -72.52 -36.19 -19.58
C LYS A 33 -71.57 -35.37 -20.47
N GLY A 34 -72.06 -34.89 -21.62
CA GLY A 34 -71.28 -34.01 -22.50
C GLY A 34 -70.86 -32.69 -21.83
N ARG A 35 -71.73 -32.11 -20.99
CA ARG A 35 -71.38 -30.91 -20.19
C ARG A 35 -70.34 -31.23 -19.12
N ALA A 36 -70.45 -32.37 -18.44
CA ALA A 36 -69.49 -32.80 -17.42
C ALA A 36 -68.10 -33.05 -18.03
N GLU A 37 -68.05 -33.68 -19.22
CA GLU A 37 -66.80 -33.91 -19.96
C GLU A 37 -66.16 -32.59 -20.42
N ALA A 38 -66.96 -31.63 -20.90
CA ALA A 38 -66.47 -30.29 -21.26
C ALA A 38 -65.86 -29.54 -20.06
N LEU A 39 -66.53 -29.57 -18.90
CA LEU A 39 -66.01 -28.97 -17.67
C LEU A 39 -64.74 -29.66 -17.15
N ALA A 40 -64.64 -30.98 -17.31
CA ALA A 40 -63.44 -31.73 -16.95
C ALA A 40 -62.25 -31.33 -17.84
N MET A 41 -62.48 -31.16 -19.15
CA MET A 41 -61.46 -30.69 -20.09
C MET A 41 -61.02 -29.25 -19.80
N GLU A 42 -61.94 -28.35 -19.45
CA GLU A 42 -61.59 -26.99 -19.04
C GLU A 42 -60.73 -26.97 -17.78
N ARG A 43 -61.09 -27.76 -16.76
CA ARG A 43 -60.28 -27.89 -15.53
C ARG A 43 -58.88 -28.41 -15.83
N GLN A 44 -58.76 -29.42 -16.70
CA GLN A 44 -57.46 -29.92 -17.14
C GLN A 44 -56.63 -28.85 -17.85
N ARG A 45 -57.23 -28.08 -18.78
CA ARG A 45 -56.56 -26.97 -19.46
C ARG A 45 -56.09 -25.90 -18.49
N HIS A 46 -56.94 -25.47 -17.56
CA HIS A 46 -56.56 -24.51 -16.53
C HIS A 46 -55.42 -25.02 -15.64
N SER A 47 -55.45 -26.29 -15.24
CA SER A 47 -54.36 -26.88 -14.45
C SER A 47 -53.04 -26.93 -15.22
N ALA A 48 -53.07 -27.22 -16.53
CA ALA A 48 -51.89 -27.25 -17.37
C ALA A 48 -51.29 -25.85 -17.59
N ILE A 49 -52.13 -24.82 -17.69
CA ILE A 49 -51.69 -23.41 -17.78
C ILE A 49 -50.96 -23.02 -16.50
N LEU A 50 -51.57 -23.27 -15.33
CA LEU A 50 -50.96 -22.94 -14.04
C LEU A 50 -49.63 -23.67 -13.83
N GLN A 51 -49.53 -24.94 -14.23
CA GLN A 51 -48.26 -25.68 -14.17
C GLN A 51 -47.17 -25.03 -15.02
N ARG A 52 -47.49 -24.62 -16.25
CA ARG A 52 -46.53 -23.91 -17.12
C ARG A 52 -46.10 -22.58 -16.53
N GLU A 53 -47.03 -21.80 -15.99
CA GLU A 53 -46.73 -20.52 -15.34
C GLU A 53 -45.77 -20.71 -14.16
N HIS A 54 -46.03 -21.71 -13.30
CA HIS A 54 -45.14 -22.04 -12.19
C HIS A 54 -43.75 -22.50 -12.65
N GLU A 55 -43.67 -23.31 -13.71
CA GLU A 55 -42.39 -23.74 -14.29
C GLU A 55 -41.61 -22.55 -14.87
N GLU A 56 -42.28 -21.66 -15.60
CA GLU A 56 -41.68 -20.44 -16.16
C GLU A 56 -41.19 -19.50 -15.06
N GLU A 57 -41.99 -19.29 -14.02
CA GLU A 57 -41.58 -18.47 -12.87
C GLU A 57 -40.38 -19.07 -12.14
N ALA A 58 -40.37 -20.39 -11.93
CA ALA A 58 -39.25 -21.08 -11.32
C ALA A 58 -37.97 -20.96 -12.17
N GLN A 59 -38.09 -21.07 -13.49
CA GLN A 59 -36.97 -20.86 -14.41
C GLN A 59 -36.46 -19.41 -14.36
N ARG A 60 -37.36 -18.41 -14.39
CA ARG A 60 -36.99 -16.99 -14.28
C ARG A 60 -36.29 -16.70 -12.97
N GLN A 61 -36.75 -17.24 -11.85
CA GLN A 61 -36.08 -17.07 -10.54
C GLN A 61 -34.70 -17.72 -10.52
N ARG A 62 -34.54 -18.92 -11.09
CA ARG A 62 -33.22 -19.57 -11.21
C ARG A 62 -32.24 -18.73 -12.02
N LEU A 63 -32.70 -18.16 -13.15
CA LEU A 63 -31.87 -17.28 -13.96
C LEU A 63 -31.47 -16.00 -13.22
N ARG A 64 -32.39 -15.35 -12.49
CA ARG A 64 -32.07 -14.17 -11.68
C ARG A 64 -31.00 -14.46 -10.64
N ARG A 65 -31.15 -15.54 -9.86
CA ARG A 65 -30.15 -15.95 -8.86
C ARG A 65 -28.79 -16.25 -9.49
N LEU A 66 -28.78 -16.82 -10.69
CA LEU A 66 -27.55 -17.11 -11.41
C LEU A 66 -26.84 -15.83 -11.87
N VAL A 67 -27.59 -14.83 -12.32
CA VAL A 67 -27.05 -13.50 -12.66
C VAL A 67 -26.49 -12.80 -11.40
N GLU A 68 -27.27 -12.74 -10.32
CA GLU A 68 -26.83 -12.15 -9.04
C GLU A 68 -25.56 -12.82 -8.51
N HIS A 69 -25.49 -14.15 -8.58
CA HIS A 69 -24.31 -14.89 -8.15
C HIS A 69 -23.08 -14.54 -9.01
N ARG A 70 -23.23 -14.48 -10.34
CA ARG A 70 -22.14 -14.09 -11.23
C ARG A 70 -21.63 -12.68 -10.94
N GLU A 71 -22.53 -11.74 -10.71
CA GLU A 71 -22.19 -10.37 -10.35
C GLU A 71 -21.48 -10.29 -9.00
N ALA A 72 -21.96 -11.03 -8.00
CA ALA A 72 -21.34 -11.10 -6.68
C ALA A 72 -19.91 -11.67 -6.76
N VAL A 73 -19.71 -12.75 -7.53
CA VAL A 73 -18.39 -13.37 -7.75
C VAL A 73 -17.46 -12.42 -8.50
N ALA A 74 -17.93 -11.78 -9.57
CA ALA A 74 -17.14 -10.80 -10.32
C ALA A 74 -16.74 -9.60 -9.44
N GLY A 75 -17.66 -9.11 -8.59
CA GLY A 75 -17.40 -8.06 -7.62
C GLY A 75 -16.37 -8.48 -6.57
N ALA A 76 -16.45 -9.71 -6.06
CA ALA A 76 -15.47 -10.25 -5.12
C ALA A 76 -14.07 -10.38 -5.74
N LYS A 77 -13.98 -10.86 -6.98
CA LYS A 77 -12.72 -10.97 -7.72
C LYS A 77 -12.05 -9.60 -7.91
N LYS A 78 -12.80 -8.59 -8.36
CA LYS A 78 -12.31 -7.21 -8.48
C LYS A 78 -11.79 -6.66 -7.16
N ARG A 79 -12.51 -6.89 -6.04
CA ARG A 79 -12.05 -6.47 -4.72
C ARG A 79 -10.75 -7.15 -4.30
N ALA A 80 -10.59 -8.44 -4.59
CA ALA A 80 -9.36 -9.18 -4.30
C ALA A 80 -8.17 -8.65 -5.12
N GLU A 81 -8.36 -8.39 -6.42
CA GLU A 81 -7.33 -7.79 -7.29
C GLU A 81 -6.88 -6.42 -6.77
N VAL A 82 -7.83 -5.56 -6.36
CA VAL A 82 -7.51 -4.26 -5.76
C VAL A 82 -6.74 -4.43 -4.45
N ALA A 83 -7.12 -5.38 -3.60
CA ALA A 83 -6.44 -5.63 -2.33
C ALA A 83 -4.97 -6.07 -2.54
N VAL A 84 -4.72 -6.96 -3.51
CA VAL A 84 -3.37 -7.38 -3.90
C VAL A 84 -2.56 -6.19 -4.39
N ALA A 85 -3.09 -5.41 -5.33
CA ALA A 85 -2.40 -4.24 -5.88
C ALA A 85 -2.07 -3.18 -4.81
N VAL A 86 -2.98 -2.95 -3.85
CA VAL A 86 -2.73 -2.06 -2.71
C VAL A 86 -1.66 -2.64 -1.77
N GLY A 87 -1.68 -3.95 -1.52
CA GLY A 87 -0.67 -4.65 -0.73
C GLY A 87 0.73 -4.51 -1.32
N GLU A 88 0.88 -4.78 -2.62
CA GLU A 88 2.13 -4.62 -3.36
C GLU A 88 2.62 -3.16 -3.35
N LYS A 89 1.73 -2.19 -3.60
CA LYS A 89 2.08 -0.77 -3.51
C LYS A 89 2.55 -0.38 -2.11
N ARG A 90 1.89 -0.85 -1.05
CA ARG A 90 2.31 -0.60 0.34
C ARG A 90 3.68 -1.20 0.63
N GLN A 91 3.96 -2.41 0.15
CA GLN A 91 5.27 -3.03 0.31
C GLN A 91 6.36 -2.26 -0.45
N ALA A 92 6.08 -1.82 -1.68
CA ALA A 92 7.01 -1.01 -2.47
C ALA A 92 7.35 0.33 -1.79
N VAL A 93 6.35 1.02 -1.23
CA VAL A 93 6.57 2.26 -0.48
C VAL A 93 7.41 2.01 0.77
N LYS A 94 7.08 0.97 1.58
CA LYS A 94 7.89 0.60 2.75
C LYS A 94 9.33 0.26 2.39
N GLY A 95 9.55 -0.43 1.28
CA GLY A 95 10.89 -0.74 0.77
C GLY A 95 11.69 0.51 0.42
N ARG A 96 11.04 1.49 -0.24
CA ARG A 96 11.66 2.79 -0.57
C ARG A 96 11.98 3.61 0.68
N GLU A 97 11.05 3.71 1.63
CA GLU A 97 11.29 4.39 2.92
C GLU A 97 12.44 3.75 3.70
N GLY A 98 12.53 2.41 3.70
CA GLY A 98 13.64 1.68 4.32
C GLY A 98 14.98 1.97 3.64
N ALA A 99 15.00 2.07 2.31
CA ALA A 99 16.20 2.41 1.55
C ALA A 99 16.67 3.86 1.84
N LEU A 100 15.76 4.83 1.87
CA LEU A 100 16.08 6.22 2.19
C LEU A 100 16.66 6.36 3.60
N ARG A 101 16.06 5.72 4.61
CA ARG A 101 16.61 5.71 5.97
C ARG A 101 17.99 5.07 6.06
N ALA A 102 18.24 4.02 5.26
CA ALA A 102 19.54 3.38 5.21
C ALA A 102 20.61 4.29 4.56
N GLU A 103 20.25 5.07 3.54
CA GLU A 103 21.12 6.09 2.95
C GLU A 103 21.40 7.22 3.94
N GLU A 104 20.38 7.78 4.59
CA GLU A 104 20.53 8.80 5.63
C GLU A 104 21.44 8.31 6.77
N ALA A 105 21.27 7.07 7.22
CA ALA A 105 22.12 6.48 8.26
C ALA A 105 23.57 6.32 7.80
N ARG A 106 23.79 5.90 6.53
CA ARG A 106 25.13 5.81 5.94
C ARG A 106 25.77 7.18 5.84
N GLU A 107 25.04 8.18 5.36
CA GLU A 107 25.54 9.56 5.23
C GLU A 107 25.87 10.17 6.59
N GLY A 108 24.99 10.02 7.58
CA GLY A 108 25.26 10.40 8.96
C GLY A 108 26.48 9.69 9.56
N SER A 109 26.72 8.42 9.20
CA SER A 109 27.93 7.69 9.63
C SER A 109 29.21 8.23 8.98
N LYS A 110 29.16 8.60 7.69
CA LYS A 110 30.29 9.22 6.98
C LYS A 110 30.61 10.59 7.57
N HIS A 111 29.60 11.40 7.79
CA HIS A 111 29.76 12.72 8.40
C HIS A 111 30.38 12.65 9.80
N ARG A 112 29.90 11.73 10.66
CA ARG A 112 30.51 11.48 11.97
C ARG A 112 31.99 11.10 11.88
N ARG A 113 32.36 10.29 10.89
CA ARG A 113 33.75 9.89 10.66
C ARG A 113 34.63 11.06 10.22
N VAL A 114 34.19 11.84 9.23
CA VAL A 114 34.91 13.05 8.77
C VAL A 114 35.11 14.02 9.93
N MET A 115 34.08 14.25 10.74
CA MET A 115 34.17 15.12 11.91
C MET A 115 35.14 14.60 12.97
N ALA A 116 35.21 13.29 13.20
CA ALA A 116 36.18 12.70 14.12
C ALA A 116 37.62 12.92 13.62
N GLU A 117 37.86 12.69 12.32
CA GLU A 117 39.16 12.91 11.68
C GLU A 117 39.58 14.39 11.74
N LEU A 118 38.67 15.33 11.46
CA LEU A 118 38.93 16.77 11.57
C LEU A 118 39.24 17.22 13.00
N ARG A 119 38.52 16.68 14.00
CA ARG A 119 38.77 17.00 15.41
C ARG A 119 40.14 16.53 15.87
N GLU A 120 40.58 15.35 15.47
CA GLU A 120 41.92 14.87 15.79
C GLU A 120 43.01 15.67 15.06
N ALA A 121 42.80 16.01 13.78
CA ALA A 121 43.70 16.88 13.05
C ALA A 121 43.83 18.26 13.72
N TYR A 122 42.71 18.85 14.17
CA TYR A 122 42.70 20.12 14.87
C TYR A 122 43.48 20.07 16.19
N LYS A 123 43.28 19.01 17.00
CA LYS A 123 44.04 18.81 18.24
C LYS A 123 45.54 18.72 17.97
N SER A 124 45.94 17.96 16.95
CA SER A 124 47.34 17.82 16.55
C SER A 124 47.95 19.16 16.12
N ALA A 125 47.28 19.89 15.22
CA ALA A 125 47.74 21.19 14.75
C ALA A 125 47.83 22.21 15.89
N ARG A 126 46.85 22.23 16.80
CA ARG A 126 46.87 23.08 17.99
C ARG A 126 48.05 22.72 18.92
N HIS A 127 48.33 21.43 19.08
CA HIS A 127 49.46 20.98 19.88
C HIS A 127 50.80 21.43 19.29
N GLU A 128 50.99 21.28 17.97
CA GLU A 128 52.17 21.79 17.26
C GLU A 128 52.35 23.30 17.48
N VAL A 129 51.29 24.10 17.35
CA VAL A 129 51.35 25.55 17.59
C VAL A 129 51.81 25.86 19.01
N VAL A 130 51.29 25.14 20.01
CA VAL A 130 51.66 25.35 21.42
C VAL A 130 53.14 25.00 21.66
N VAL A 131 53.59 23.85 21.15
CA VAL A 131 54.98 23.39 21.30
C VAL A 131 55.95 24.34 20.61
N ASP A 132 55.68 24.70 19.35
CA ASP A 132 56.55 25.56 18.57
C ASP A 132 56.57 26.99 19.13
N MET A 133 55.46 27.50 19.66
CA MET A 133 55.42 28.76 20.39
C MET A 133 56.24 28.72 21.67
N ALA A 134 56.20 27.61 22.42
CA ALA A 134 57.00 27.46 23.63
C ALA A 134 58.50 27.43 23.30
N ALA A 135 58.89 26.66 22.27
CA ALA A 135 60.25 26.60 21.77
C ALA A 135 60.74 27.97 21.26
N LEU A 136 59.90 28.71 20.53
CA LEU A 136 60.20 30.05 20.04
C LEU A 136 60.43 31.03 21.19
N ARG A 137 59.57 31.01 22.22
CA ARG A 137 59.72 31.86 23.41
C ARG A 137 61.03 31.59 24.15
N LEU A 138 61.40 30.32 24.32
CA LEU A 138 62.66 29.92 24.94
C LEU A 138 63.87 30.38 24.11
N SER A 139 63.83 30.14 22.80
CA SER A 139 64.91 30.52 21.88
C SER A 139 65.11 32.04 21.81
N ARG A 140 64.02 32.82 21.81
CA ARG A 140 64.08 34.30 21.89
C ARG A 140 64.71 34.78 23.20
N LYS A 141 64.37 34.16 24.35
CA LYS A 141 64.99 34.49 25.64
C LYS A 141 66.49 34.21 25.63
N GLN A 142 66.91 33.08 25.07
CA GLN A 142 68.33 32.73 24.95
C GLN A 142 69.09 33.69 24.03
N LEU A 143 68.51 34.04 22.88
CA LEU A 143 69.09 35.02 21.96
C LEU A 143 69.21 36.40 22.60
N HIS A 144 68.21 36.85 23.35
CA HIS A 144 68.26 38.12 24.08
C HIS A 144 69.39 38.12 25.11
N ALA A 145 69.46 37.08 25.95
CA ALA A 145 70.52 36.95 26.95
C ALA A 145 71.92 36.87 26.32
N SER A 146 72.04 36.23 25.16
CA SER A 146 73.28 36.15 24.37
C SER A 146 73.70 37.52 23.83
N LYS A 147 72.75 38.32 23.34
CA LYS A 147 72.98 39.70 22.89
C LYS A 147 73.37 40.62 24.05
N GLU A 148 72.70 40.53 25.19
CA GLU A 148 73.05 41.29 26.40
C GLU A 148 74.46 40.98 26.90
N ARG A 149 74.84 39.68 26.95
CA ARG A 149 76.20 39.27 27.33
C ARG A 149 77.25 39.85 26.39
N ALA A 150 76.99 39.85 25.09
CA ALA A 150 77.90 40.42 24.11
C ALA A 150 78.05 41.95 24.27
N LEU A 151 76.95 42.66 24.57
CA LEU A 151 76.98 44.11 24.86
C LEU A 151 77.77 44.44 26.13
N LEU A 152 77.75 43.55 27.13
CA LEU A 152 78.53 43.68 28.36
C LEU A 152 80.01 43.25 28.22
N GLY A 153 80.48 43.00 26.99
CA GLY A 153 81.87 42.66 26.71
C GLY A 153 82.25 41.19 26.95
N ALA A 154 81.28 40.30 27.19
CA ALA A 154 81.55 38.88 27.27
C ALA A 154 81.82 38.29 25.87
N SER A 155 82.83 37.41 25.77
CA SER A 155 83.13 36.70 24.53
C SER A 155 82.02 35.70 24.22
N VAL A 156 81.11 36.09 23.31
CA VAL A 156 80.12 35.19 22.71
C VAL A 156 80.58 34.92 21.27
N PRO A 157 80.82 33.65 20.89
CA PRO A 157 81.22 33.34 19.52
C PRO A 157 80.14 33.80 18.52
N GLN A 158 80.55 34.52 17.48
CA GLN A 158 79.66 35.04 16.45
C GLN A 158 78.84 33.92 15.76
N ALA A 159 79.44 32.73 15.62
CA ALA A 159 78.76 31.52 15.12
C ALA A 159 77.58 31.10 16.01
N THR A 160 77.68 31.27 17.33
CA THR A 160 76.61 30.93 18.28
C THR A 160 75.44 31.90 18.18
N GLN A 161 75.70 33.20 17.98
CA GLN A 161 74.65 34.20 17.74
C GLN A 161 73.92 33.94 16.43
N LEU A 162 74.64 33.70 15.33
CA LEU A 162 74.07 33.34 14.04
C LEU A 162 73.21 32.07 14.11
N ALA A 163 73.67 31.04 14.84
CA ALA A 163 72.89 29.82 15.04
C ALA A 163 71.59 30.07 15.81
N GLN A 164 71.62 30.91 16.86
CA GLN A 164 70.43 31.29 17.63
C GLN A 164 69.44 32.11 16.80
N GLU A 165 69.93 33.06 15.98
CA GLU A 165 69.09 33.85 15.07
C GLU A 165 68.42 32.97 14.00
N ASN A 166 69.16 32.05 13.40
CA ASN A 166 68.63 31.09 12.45
C ASN A 166 67.59 30.16 13.09
N ALA A 167 67.83 29.69 14.32
CA ALA A 167 66.88 28.86 15.06
C ALA A 167 65.57 29.60 15.34
N VAL A 168 65.64 30.87 15.77
CA VAL A 168 64.46 31.73 15.97
C VAL A 168 63.71 31.91 14.65
N GLY A 169 64.39 32.25 13.56
CA GLY A 169 63.76 32.43 12.25
C GLY A 169 63.09 31.16 11.70
N MET A 170 63.68 29.99 11.92
CA MET A 170 63.05 28.71 11.55
C MET A 170 61.81 28.41 12.40
N LEU A 171 61.88 28.66 13.71
CA LEU A 171 60.74 28.47 14.61
C LEU A 171 59.59 29.44 14.30
N GLU A 172 59.88 30.67 13.91
CA GLU A 172 58.85 31.63 13.46
C GLU A 172 58.09 31.12 12.24
N LYS A 173 58.81 30.62 11.23
CA LYS A 173 58.19 30.01 10.04
C LYS A 173 57.34 28.80 10.39
N ARG A 174 57.84 27.94 11.29
CA ARG A 174 57.10 26.75 11.76
C ARG A 174 55.83 27.13 12.50
N VAL A 175 55.90 28.06 13.45
CA VAL A 175 54.73 28.58 14.19
C VAL A 175 53.71 29.17 13.22
N HIS A 176 54.17 29.93 12.24
CA HIS A 176 53.28 30.52 11.24
C HIS A 176 52.55 29.45 10.43
N GLY A 177 53.29 28.50 9.84
CA GLY A 177 52.69 27.40 9.09
C GLY A 177 51.78 26.50 9.91
N ALA A 178 52.11 26.24 11.18
CA ALA A 178 51.25 25.49 12.09
C ALA A 178 49.94 26.23 12.40
N LYS A 179 49.98 27.56 12.56
CA LYS A 179 48.78 28.39 12.73
C LYS A 179 47.91 28.41 11.49
N GLU A 180 48.50 28.46 10.30
CA GLU A 180 47.76 28.39 9.04
C GLU A 180 47.05 27.04 8.89
N ARG A 181 47.74 25.93 9.18
CA ARG A 181 47.12 24.60 9.21
C ARG A 181 45.97 24.52 10.21
N GLN A 182 46.17 25.04 11.42
CA GLN A 182 45.12 25.08 12.44
C GLN A 182 43.88 25.85 11.94
N ARG A 183 44.08 27.03 11.34
CA ARG A 183 42.98 27.85 10.78
C ARG A 183 42.28 27.17 9.60
N ALA A 184 43.03 26.49 8.74
CA ALA A 184 42.45 25.76 7.61
C ALA A 184 41.53 24.63 8.10
N ILE A 185 41.95 23.89 9.12
CA ILE A 185 41.13 22.83 9.74
C ILE A 185 39.92 23.43 10.45
N GLU A 186 40.09 24.54 11.18
CA GLU A 186 38.98 25.25 11.84
C GLU A 186 37.93 25.74 10.84
N HIS A 187 38.36 26.31 9.73
CA HIS A 187 37.47 26.72 8.64
C HIS A 187 36.75 25.52 8.02
N GLN A 188 37.43 24.40 7.83
CA GLN A 188 36.81 23.17 7.33
C GLN A 188 35.78 22.60 8.33
N MET A 189 36.05 22.65 9.63
CA MET A 189 35.08 22.27 10.66
C MET A 189 33.85 23.18 10.71
N TYR A 190 34.01 24.47 10.41
CA TYR A 190 32.90 25.42 10.29
C TYR A 190 32.01 25.11 9.08
N LEU A 191 32.61 24.84 7.92
CA LEU A 191 31.88 24.45 6.71
C LEU A 191 31.09 23.15 6.89
N GLU A 192 31.64 22.20 7.65
CA GLU A 192 30.99 20.93 7.97
C GLU A 192 29.96 21.07 9.13
N GLY A 193 29.87 22.23 9.81
CA GLY A 193 28.86 22.49 10.84
C GLY A 193 29.16 21.92 12.25
N SER A 194 30.44 21.81 12.64
CA SER A 194 30.85 21.31 13.97
C SER A 194 31.10 22.38 15.04
N VAL A 195 31.00 23.67 14.72
CA VAL A 195 31.33 24.81 15.60
C VAL A 195 30.12 25.71 15.78
#